data_AF-A0A3D4PDF6-F1
#
_entry.id   AF-A0A3D4PDF6-F1
#
_cell.length_a   1.000
_cell.length_b   1.000
_cell.length_c   1.000
_cell.angle_alpha   90.00
_cell.angle_beta   90.00
_cell.angle_gamma   90.00
#
_symmetry.space_group_name_H-M   'P 1'
#
loop_
_entity.id
_entity.type
_entity.pdbx_description
1 polymer ?
#
loop_
_entity_poly.entity_id
_entity_poly.type
_entity_poly.pdbx_seq_one_letter_code
_entity_poly.pdbx_strand_id
1 'polypeptide(L)'
;YSSNDVACLDLEGNLLWYRGLTFDYPNVSNSLGMSSSVIVKDGTVVCMAENDTQSMTFGLNAEDGTTRWQLERPRAANWTSPAVWP
;
A
#
# COMPACT_ATOMS: atom_id res chain seq x y z
N TYR A 1 -3.41 -10.02 -12.93
CA TYR A 1 -3.12 -10.20 -11.50
C TYR A 1 -2.13 -9.12 -11.10
N SER A 2 -2.47 -8.27 -10.14
CA SER A 2 -1.55 -7.26 -9.60
C SER A 2 -0.74 -7.85 -8.46
N SER A 3 0.55 -7.51 -8.37
CA SER A 3 1.40 -7.95 -7.28
C SER A 3 1.11 -7.22 -5.96
N ASN A 4 0.58 -5.99 -6.04
CA ASN A 4 0.36 -5.09 -4.89
C ASN A 4 1.61 -4.95 -4.02
N ASP A 5 2.75 -4.80 -4.68
CA ASP A 5 4.02 -4.58 -4.01
C ASP A 5 4.24 -3.09 -3.79
N VAL A 6 4.96 -2.79 -2.72
CA VAL A 6 5.47 -1.45 -2.42
C VAL A 6 6.99 -1.52 -2.41
N ALA A 7 7.64 -0.70 -3.23
CA ALA A 7 9.08 -0.58 -3.28
C ALA A 7 9.49 0.85 -2.90
N CYS A 8 10.55 0.95 -2.11
CA CYS A 8 11.22 2.21 -1.83
C CYS A 8 12.61 2.18 -2.43
N LEU A 9 12.93 3.20 -3.22
CA LEU A 9 14.21 3.37 -3.87
C LEU A 9 14.79 4.73 -3.47
N ASP A 10 16.11 4.84 -3.49
CA ASP A 10 16.77 6.14 -3.45
C ASP A 10 16.66 6.88 -4.80
N LEU A 11 17.24 8.08 -4.89
CA LEU A 11 17.20 8.91 -6.10
C LEU A 11 18.09 8.38 -7.23
N GLU A 12 19.01 7.46 -6.94
CA GLU A 12 19.84 6.77 -7.93
C GLU A 12 19.16 5.49 -8.43
N GLY A 13 18.02 5.12 -7.84
CA GLY A 13 17.25 3.93 -8.18
C GLY A 13 17.72 2.66 -7.46
N ASN A 14 18.53 2.77 -6.40
CA ASN A 14 18.89 1.62 -5.59
C ASN A 14 17.72 1.25 -4.66
N LEU A 15 17.44 -0.04 -4.54
CA LEU A 15 16.39 -0.54 -3.65
C LEU A 15 16.80 -0.33 -2.19
N LEU A 16 15.98 0.39 -1.43
CA LEU A 16 16.13 0.56 0.02
C LEU A 16 15.36 -0.55 0.76
N TRP A 17 14.09 -0.75 0.39
CA TRP A 17 13.28 -1.85 0.91
C TRP A 17 12.15 -2.21 -0.06
N TYR A 18 11.62 -3.41 0.12
CA TYR A 18 10.52 -3.96 -0.67
C TYR A 18 9.51 -4.66 0.24
N ARG A 19 8.22 -4.46 -0.03
CA ARG A 19 7.10 -5.02 0.72
C ARG A 19 6.07 -5.61 -0.24
N GLY A 20 5.96 -6.93 -0.27
CA GLY A 20 4.90 -7.61 -1.01
C GLY A 20 3.63 -7.76 -0.16
N LEU A 21 2.64 -6.88 -0.32
CA LEU A 21 1.43 -6.93 0.52
C LEU A 21 0.62 -8.21 0.30
N THR A 22 0.66 -8.76 -0.92
CA THR A 22 -0.02 -10.03 -1.24
C THR A 22 0.70 -11.25 -0.68
N PHE A 23 1.97 -11.12 -0.29
CA PHE A 23 2.70 -12.19 0.39
C PHE A 23 2.14 -12.40 1.80
N ASP A 24 1.93 -11.32 2.55
CA ASP A 24 1.32 -11.40 3.88
C ASP A 24 -0.21 -11.55 3.82
N TYR A 25 -0.84 -10.97 2.81
CA TYR A 25 -2.30 -10.91 2.64
C TYR A 25 -2.75 -11.33 1.24
N PRO A 26 -2.87 -12.65 0.97
CA PRO A 26 -3.15 -13.16 -0.37
C PRO A 26 -4.43 -12.60 -1.02
N ASN A 27 -5.46 -12.33 -0.21
CA ASN A 27 -6.76 -11.84 -0.71
C ASN A 27 -6.79 -10.33 -0.94
N VAL A 28 -5.71 -9.61 -0.63
CA VAL A 28 -5.55 -8.17 -0.96
C VAL A 28 -5.22 -7.98 -2.44
N SER A 29 -4.92 -9.04 -3.17
CA SER A 29 -4.65 -9.00 -4.62
C SER A 29 -5.76 -8.30 -5.41
N ASN A 30 -5.39 -7.59 -6.47
CA ASN A 30 -6.35 -6.92 -7.36
C ASN A 30 -6.21 -7.47 -8.79
N SER A 31 -7.32 -7.90 -9.38
CA SER A 31 -7.34 -8.42 -10.75
C SER A 31 -7.07 -7.34 -11.80
N LEU A 32 -7.36 -6.07 -11.49
CA LEU A 32 -7.29 -4.91 -12.38
C LEU A 32 -6.11 -3.96 -12.10
N GLY A 33 -5.34 -4.18 -11.04
CA GLY A 33 -4.19 -3.34 -10.68
C GLY A 33 -4.42 -2.51 -9.41
N MET A 34 -3.34 -2.24 -8.67
CA MET A 34 -3.29 -1.19 -7.66
C MET A 34 -3.09 0.16 -8.34
N SER A 35 -4.05 1.07 -8.16
CA SER A 35 -4.02 2.39 -8.82
C SER A 35 -3.98 3.57 -7.86
N SER A 36 -4.15 3.31 -6.55
CA SER A 36 -4.02 4.35 -5.54
C SER A 36 -2.60 4.90 -5.54
N SER A 37 -2.47 6.23 -5.53
CA SER A 37 -1.21 6.85 -5.13
C SER A 37 -0.90 6.53 -3.66
N VAL A 38 0.36 6.68 -3.27
CA VAL A 38 0.76 6.67 -1.86
C VAL A 38 0.94 8.12 -1.37
N ILE A 39 0.81 8.33 -0.07
CA ILE A 39 1.22 9.58 0.58
C ILE A 39 2.17 9.26 1.73
N VAL A 40 3.16 10.13 1.96
CA VAL A 40 4.08 10.02 3.10
C VAL A 40 3.83 11.18 4.04
N LYS A 41 3.55 10.87 5.31
CA LYS A 41 3.40 11.86 6.38
C LYS A 41 4.02 11.32 7.67
N ASP A 42 4.82 12.13 8.35
CA ASP A 42 5.43 11.82 9.64
C ASP A 42 6.15 10.43 9.66
N GLY A 43 6.94 10.17 8.61
CA GLY A 43 7.65 8.90 8.44
C GLY A 43 6.76 7.68 8.16
N THR A 44 5.49 7.89 7.80
CA THR A 44 4.52 6.82 7.49
C THR A 44 4.08 6.92 6.04
N VAL A 45 4.29 5.85 5.28
CA VAL A 45 3.76 5.67 3.92
C VAL A 45 2.35 5.08 4.05
N VAL A 46 1.35 5.78 3.54
CA VAL A 46 -0.03 5.28 3.48
C VAL A 46 -0.28 4.67 2.10
N CYS A 47 -0.61 3.39 2.08
CA CYS A 47 -0.90 2.61 0.88
C CYS A 47 -2.29 1.98 0.98
N MET A 48 -3.13 2.22 -0.02
CA MET A 48 -4.48 1.66 -0.08
C MET A 48 -4.53 0.49 -1.07
N ALA A 49 -5.09 -0.62 -0.64
CA ALA A 49 -5.30 -1.82 -1.44
C ALA A 49 -6.74 -2.30 -1.24
N GLU A 50 -7.66 -1.73 -2.03
CA GLU A 50 -9.09 -2.00 -1.97
C GLU A 50 -9.55 -2.84 -3.17
N ASN A 51 -10.32 -3.89 -2.89
CA ASN A 51 -10.87 -4.87 -3.82
C ASN A 51 -12.12 -5.56 -3.21
N ASP A 52 -12.76 -6.44 -3.98
CA ASP A 52 -14.02 -7.10 -3.59
C ASP A 52 -13.84 -8.24 -2.57
N THR A 53 -12.62 -8.69 -2.29
CA THR A 53 -12.32 -9.85 -1.42
C THR A 53 -11.80 -9.44 -0.04
N GLN A 54 -10.71 -8.68 0.01
CA GLN A 54 -10.08 -8.16 1.22
C GLN A 54 -9.51 -6.77 0.94
N SER A 55 -10.24 -5.75 1.37
CA SER A 55 -9.83 -4.36 1.26
C SER A 55 -9.12 -3.88 2.53
N MET A 56 -7.93 -3.31 2.39
CA MET A 56 -7.16 -2.78 3.51
C MET A 56 -6.40 -1.49 3.15
N THR A 57 -6.12 -0.70 4.16
CA THR A 57 -5.14 0.40 4.10
C THR A 57 -4.01 0.12 5.07
N PHE A 58 -2.78 0.33 4.62
CA PHE A 58 -1.56 0.10 5.38
C PHE A 58 -0.88 1.42 5.68
N GLY A 59 -0.43 1.57 6.92
CA GLY A 59 0.60 2.52 7.29
C GLY A 59 1.93 1.79 7.41
N LEU A 60 2.84 2.03 6.48
CA LEU A 60 4.18 1.43 6.49
C LEU A 60 5.20 2.45 7.02
N ASN A 61 6.20 1.98 7.74
CA ASN A 61 7.34 2.80 8.12
C ASN A 61 8.14 3.16 6.85
N ALA A 62 8.38 4.45 6.64
CA ALA A 62 9.08 4.94 5.44
C ALA A 62 10.55 4.50 5.39
N GLU A 63 11.17 4.23 6.54
CA GLU A 63 12.60 3.87 6.61
C GLU A 63 12.87 2.40 6.26
N ASP A 64 11.99 1.48 6.63
CA ASP A 64 12.25 0.03 6.54
C ASP A 64 11.08 -0.79 5.95
N GLY A 65 9.97 -0.16 5.60
CA GLY A 65 8.79 -0.82 5.03
C GLY A 65 7.98 -1.67 6.00
N THR A 66 8.33 -1.71 7.29
CA THR A 66 7.58 -2.46 8.31
C THR A 66 6.18 -1.89 8.51
N THR A 67 5.22 -2.75 8.86
CA THR A 67 3.85 -2.28 9.08
C THR A 67 3.72 -1.60 10.45
N ARG A 68 3.35 -0.32 10.45
CA ARG A 68 3.03 0.45 11.67
C ARG A 68 1.60 0.22 12.13
N TRP A 69 0.66 0.20 11.18
CA TRP A 69 -0.75 -0.05 11.44
C TRP A 69 -1.46 -0.56 10.19
N GLN A 70 -2.65 -1.11 10.40
CA GLN A 70 -3.55 -1.61 9.35
C GLN A 70 -4.96 -1.15 9.65
N LEU A 71 -5.73 -0.93 8.60
CA LEU A 71 -7.12 -0.54 8.68
C LEU A 71 -7.94 -1.38 7.70
N GLU A 72 -8.96 -2.07 8.20
CA GLU A 72 -9.94 -2.73 7.36
C GLU A 72 -10.79 -1.68 6.60
N ARG A 73 -11.09 -1.99 5.35
CA ARG A 73 -11.85 -1.12 4.45
C ARG A 73 -13.06 -1.86 3.90
N PRO A 74 -14.13 -1.15 3.48
CA PRO A 74 -15.26 -1.79 2.82
C PRO A 74 -14.79 -2.62 1.62
N ARG A 75 -15.35 -3.83 1.47
CA ARG A 75 -15.02 -4.72 0.34
C ARG A 75 -15.66 -4.18 -0.94
N ALA A 76 -14.90 -3.39 -1.67
CA ALA A 76 -15.27 -2.86 -2.97
C ALA A 76 -14.00 -2.46 -3.72
N ALA A 77 -14.00 -2.63 -5.04
CA ALA A 77 -12.98 -2.02 -5.87
C ALA A 77 -13.02 -0.48 -5.74
N ASN A 78 -11.87 0.13 -5.47
CA ASN A 78 -11.72 1.57 -5.35
C ASN A 78 -10.38 2.01 -5.95
N TRP A 79 -10.37 3.18 -6.59
CA TRP A 79 -9.21 3.79 -7.27
C TRP A 79 -8.89 5.19 -6.75
N THR A 80 -9.42 5.57 -5.58
CA THR A 80 -9.07 6.84 -4.94
C THR A 80 -7.65 6.82 -4.40
N SER A 81 -7.05 8.01 -4.31
CA SER A 81 -5.78 8.22 -3.61
C SER A 81 -6.03 8.86 -2.23
N PRO A 82 -5.23 8.52 -1.21
CA PRO A 82 -5.29 9.18 0.08
C PRO A 82 -4.82 10.64 -0.03
N ALA A 83 -5.37 11.52 0.81
CA ALA A 83 -4.95 12.90 0.95
C ALA A 83 -4.81 13.26 2.43
N VAL A 84 -3.88 14.16 2.75
CA VAL A 84 -3.78 14.72 4.10
C VAL A 84 -4.81 15.83 4.22
N TRP A 85 -5.74 15.68 5.16
CA TRP A 85 -6.68 16.73 5.52
C TRP A 85 -6.07 17.65 6.60
N PRO A 86 -6.28 18.99 6.54
CA PRO A 86 -5.79 19.94 7.52
C PRO A 86 -6.32 19.73 8.95
#